data_AF-D3CSA6-F1
#
_entry.id   AF-D3CSA6-F1
#
_cell.length_a   1.000
_cell.length_b   1.000
_cell.length_c   1.000
_cell.angle_alpha   90.00
_cell.angle_beta   90.00
_cell.angle_gamma   90.00
#
_symmetry.space_group_name_H-M   'P 1'
#
loop_
_entity.id
_entity.type
_entity.pdbx_description
1 polymer ?
#
loop_
_entity_poly.entity_id
_entity_poly.type
_entity_poly.pdbx_seq_one_letter_code
_entity_poly.pdbx_strand_id
1 'polypeptide(L)'
;MTTTPNHRSGTPNPAADAAWFRRVLGTFPTGVAVVTGMGADGQPVGMAVGSFTSASLDPPLVAFFPDKSSTSWPRIQASGRFCVNVLGSDQEAVCRAFAARGGDRFASLSWQRAPSGSPLLDGVVAFIDCEIEAVHSAGDHWIVIGRVHHLDVGREIAPLVFFQGGYGRFASPSLAAWEGDLAVQLRCADIARPHMEALADALGAECVASAAVGQELVLVANAGGSRSHALPTRVGQRIPFLPPLGTAFVAWAPENVRRAWCAQIGSGAQPGASEALNATLASVRRHGYAVGRGPGWHVSLLRALMRTDFTDRAQTEARDLIRALPPGWEAPDWEAPAGDAPAGDAPAGDAPAGEVANGSFRRDVGGRRDAGGREAVETLSAPVFDADGSVVLVLSVIGRDSGWHTGPRAQARQLLATAREVTAALADTPAS
;
A
#
# COMPACT_ATOMS: atom_id res chain seq x y z
N MET A 1 -38.09 -20.50 -0.35
CA MET A 1 -38.49 -19.33 -1.17
C MET A 1 -37.23 -18.59 -1.56
N THR A 2 -36.78 -18.86 -2.78
CA THR A 2 -35.56 -18.32 -3.37
C THR A 2 -35.86 -16.92 -3.88
N THR A 3 -35.23 -15.90 -3.31
CA THR A 3 -35.36 -14.51 -3.76
C THR A 3 -34.52 -14.31 -5.03
N THR A 4 -35.18 -14.33 -6.18
CA THR A 4 -34.61 -13.93 -7.47
C THR A 4 -34.17 -12.47 -7.42
N PRO A 5 -32.97 -12.09 -7.90
CA PRO A 5 -32.60 -10.68 -7.99
C PRO A 5 -33.46 -9.98 -9.03
N ASN A 6 -34.04 -8.85 -8.62
CA ASN A 6 -34.91 -8.01 -9.41
C ASN A 6 -34.12 -7.39 -10.58
N HIS A 7 -34.31 -7.89 -11.81
CA HIS A 7 -33.83 -7.22 -13.02
C HIS A 7 -34.53 -5.85 -13.11
N ARG A 8 -33.80 -4.76 -12.85
CA ARG A 8 -34.34 -3.41 -13.01
C ARG A 8 -34.71 -3.19 -14.48
N SER A 9 -36.01 -3.02 -14.72
CA SER A 9 -36.59 -2.55 -15.98
C SER A 9 -36.05 -1.15 -16.30
N GLY A 10 -35.35 -1.02 -17.43
CA GLY A 10 -34.80 0.24 -17.95
C GLY A 10 -33.27 0.28 -17.99
N THR A 11 -32.61 -0.69 -18.63
CA THR A 11 -31.19 -0.56 -18.97
C THR A 11 -31.02 0.61 -19.94
N PRO A 12 -30.21 1.65 -19.60
CA PRO A 12 -29.93 2.77 -20.51
C PRO A 12 -29.38 2.22 -21.82
N ASN A 13 -29.92 2.68 -22.96
CA ASN A 13 -29.34 2.36 -24.27
C ASN A 13 -27.90 2.90 -24.29
N PRO A 14 -26.86 2.07 -24.48
CA PRO A 14 -25.47 2.53 -24.50
C PRO A 14 -25.21 3.63 -25.53
N ALA A 15 -25.97 3.64 -26.64
CA ALA A 15 -25.89 4.67 -27.66
C ALA A 15 -26.47 6.02 -27.21
N ALA A 16 -27.34 6.03 -26.19
CA ALA A 16 -28.01 7.24 -25.68
C ALA A 16 -27.33 7.82 -24.43
N ASP A 17 -26.54 7.02 -23.70
CA ASP A 17 -25.89 7.44 -22.46
C ASP A 17 -24.39 7.07 -22.45
N ALA A 18 -23.58 7.88 -23.14
CA ALA A 18 -22.13 7.73 -23.20
C ALA A 18 -21.47 7.82 -21.81
N ALA A 19 -22.06 8.54 -20.85
CA ALA A 19 -21.53 8.64 -19.50
C ALA A 19 -21.72 7.32 -18.75
N TRP A 20 -22.88 6.68 -18.91
CA TRP A 20 -23.14 5.34 -18.37
C TRP A 20 -22.24 4.29 -19.02
N PHE A 21 -22.07 4.31 -20.34
CA PHE A 21 -21.15 3.39 -21.04
C PHE A 21 -19.72 3.50 -20.49
N ARG A 22 -19.18 4.72 -20.35
CA ARG A 22 -17.85 4.95 -19.76
C ARG A 22 -17.76 4.49 -18.31
N ARG A 23 -18.81 4.72 -17.51
CA ARG A 23 -18.86 4.27 -16.12
C ARG A 23 -18.79 2.75 -16.00
N VAL A 24 -19.56 2.04 -16.84
CA VAL A 24 -19.58 0.57 -16.86
C VAL A 24 -18.24 0.04 -17.34
N LEU A 25 -17.67 0.57 -18.43
CA LEU A 25 -16.35 0.11 -18.89
C LEU A 25 -15.23 0.47 -17.91
N GLY A 26 -15.37 1.55 -17.15
CA GLY A 26 -14.42 1.94 -16.11
C GLY A 26 -14.32 0.94 -14.93
N THR A 27 -15.20 -0.06 -14.83
CA THR A 27 -15.10 -1.14 -13.84
C THR A 27 -14.17 -2.27 -14.27
N PHE A 28 -13.69 -2.26 -15.52
CA PHE A 28 -12.66 -3.19 -15.99
C PHE A 28 -11.28 -2.51 -15.88
N PRO A 29 -10.45 -2.87 -14.88
CA PRO A 29 -9.15 -2.23 -14.67
C PRO A 29 -8.22 -2.51 -15.85
N THR A 30 -7.38 -1.53 -16.15
CA THR A 30 -6.36 -1.64 -17.21
C THR A 30 -4.99 -1.27 -16.68
N GLY A 31 -3.95 -1.91 -17.21
CA GLY A 31 -2.60 -1.37 -17.08
C GLY A 31 -2.48 -0.09 -17.91
N VAL A 32 -1.51 0.76 -17.56
CA VAL A 32 -1.23 1.99 -18.30
C VAL A 32 0.05 1.82 -19.10
N ALA A 33 0.00 2.14 -20.38
CA ALA A 33 1.16 2.16 -21.26
C ALA A 33 1.28 3.48 -22.02
N VAL A 34 2.49 3.80 -22.48
CA VAL A 34 2.75 4.85 -23.46
C VAL A 34 3.21 4.21 -24.76
N VAL A 35 2.45 4.43 -25.83
CA VAL A 35 2.86 4.05 -27.19
C VAL A 35 3.65 5.20 -27.77
N THR A 36 4.86 4.92 -28.24
CA THR A 36 5.80 5.89 -28.79
C THR A 36 6.22 5.52 -30.20
N GLY A 37 6.65 6.51 -30.97
CA GLY A 37 7.24 6.32 -32.29
C GLY A 37 8.04 7.56 -32.69
N MET A 38 8.55 7.56 -33.91
CA MET A 38 9.27 8.71 -34.46
C MET A 38 8.42 9.39 -35.54
N GLY A 39 8.28 10.71 -35.47
CA GLY A 39 7.69 11.47 -36.57
C GLY A 39 8.61 11.52 -37.79
N ALA A 40 8.06 11.84 -38.95
CA ALA A 40 8.82 12.02 -40.19
C ALA A 40 9.90 13.13 -40.11
N ASP A 41 9.71 14.07 -39.18
CA ASP A 41 10.66 15.12 -38.79
C ASP A 41 11.79 14.62 -37.87
N GLY A 42 11.83 13.33 -37.56
CA GLY A 42 12.80 12.73 -36.65
C GLY A 42 12.57 13.07 -35.19
N GLN A 43 11.44 13.69 -34.84
CA GLN A 43 11.08 14.05 -33.47
C GLN A 43 10.29 12.93 -32.78
N PRO A 44 10.52 12.69 -31.48
CA PRO A 44 9.80 11.66 -30.74
C PRO A 44 8.33 12.06 -30.59
N VAL A 45 7.44 11.07 -30.69
CA VAL A 45 6.01 11.21 -30.46
C VAL A 45 5.51 10.08 -29.60
N GLY A 46 4.49 10.35 -28.79
CA GLY A 46 3.87 9.30 -28.00
C GLY A 46 2.51 9.68 -27.45
N MET A 47 1.76 8.68 -27.01
CA MET A 47 0.44 8.81 -26.42
C MET A 47 0.22 7.78 -25.32
N ALA A 48 -0.44 8.18 -24.24
CA ALA A 48 -0.88 7.27 -23.20
C ALA A 48 -2.08 6.43 -23.71
N VAL A 49 -2.06 5.14 -23.40
CA VAL A 49 -3.14 4.19 -23.73
C VAL A 49 -3.45 3.30 -22.53
N GLY A 50 -4.74 3.10 -22.26
CA GLY A 50 -5.24 2.03 -21.39
C GLY A 50 -5.76 0.82 -22.18
N SER A 51 -5.70 0.89 -23.52
CA SER A 51 -6.27 -0.11 -24.44
C SER A 51 -5.31 -1.24 -24.83
N PHE A 52 -4.07 -1.22 -24.32
CA PHE A 52 -3.05 -2.19 -24.72
C PHE A 52 -3.41 -3.62 -24.28
N THR A 53 -3.22 -4.58 -25.18
CA THR A 53 -3.44 -6.01 -24.91
C THR A 53 -2.51 -6.90 -25.72
N SER A 54 -2.20 -8.09 -25.20
CA SER A 54 -1.70 -9.20 -26.02
C SER A 54 -2.79 -9.68 -26.98
N ALA A 55 -2.41 -10.10 -28.20
CA ALA A 55 -3.33 -10.55 -29.24
C ALA A 55 -3.02 -11.97 -29.73
N SER A 56 -1.75 -12.35 -29.83
CA SER A 56 -1.34 -13.69 -30.30
C SER A 56 0.04 -14.06 -29.76
N LEU A 57 0.28 -15.36 -29.57
CA LEU A 57 1.59 -15.91 -29.21
C LEU A 57 2.40 -16.33 -30.44
N ASP A 58 1.76 -16.94 -31.44
CA ASP A 58 2.39 -17.36 -32.71
C ASP A 58 1.50 -16.99 -33.92
N PRO A 59 1.87 -15.96 -34.71
CA PRO A 59 3.00 -15.06 -34.47
C PRO A 59 2.79 -14.19 -33.21
N PRO A 60 3.86 -13.62 -32.62
CA PRO A 60 3.75 -12.77 -31.45
C PRO A 60 3.15 -11.41 -31.81
N LEU A 61 1.90 -11.18 -31.41
CA LEU A 61 1.14 -9.97 -31.74
C LEU A 61 0.59 -9.28 -30.49
N VAL A 62 0.57 -7.96 -30.53
CA VAL A 62 -0.08 -7.08 -29.55
C VAL A 62 -1.05 -6.14 -30.25
N ALA A 63 -1.97 -5.53 -29.48
CA ALA A 63 -2.91 -4.55 -30.01
C ALA A 63 -3.11 -3.35 -29.08
N PHE A 64 -3.48 -2.21 -29.67
CA PHE A 64 -3.97 -1.04 -28.94
C PHE A 64 -4.97 -0.26 -29.80
N PHE A 65 -5.76 0.61 -29.16
CA PHE A 65 -6.86 1.34 -29.80
C PHE A 65 -6.65 2.85 -29.68
N PRO A 66 -6.00 3.53 -30.65
CA PRO A 66 -5.88 4.98 -30.65
C PRO A 66 -7.15 5.64 -31.20
N ASP A 67 -7.55 6.75 -30.58
CA ASP A 67 -8.67 7.59 -31.04
C ASP A 67 -8.36 8.20 -32.42
N LYS A 68 -9.36 8.26 -33.31
CA LYS A 68 -9.22 8.84 -34.67
C LYS A 68 -8.85 10.33 -34.66
N SER A 69 -9.12 11.04 -33.57
CA SER A 69 -8.74 12.45 -33.34
C SER A 69 -7.33 12.63 -32.75
N SER A 70 -6.60 11.54 -32.48
CA SER A 70 -5.24 11.59 -31.95
C SER A 70 -4.29 12.36 -32.90
N THR A 71 -3.53 13.30 -32.35
CA THR A 71 -2.47 14.02 -33.09
C THR A 71 -1.16 13.24 -33.14
N SER A 72 -0.98 12.25 -32.26
CA SER A 72 0.22 11.42 -32.19
C SER A 72 0.13 10.22 -33.14
N TRP A 73 -1.05 9.61 -33.25
CA TRP A 73 -1.22 8.36 -34.02
C TRP A 73 -0.82 8.49 -35.49
N PRO A 74 -1.24 9.51 -36.27
CA PRO A 74 -0.85 9.62 -37.68
C PRO A 74 0.67 9.68 -37.88
N ARG A 75 1.41 10.28 -36.91
CA ARG A 75 2.87 10.37 -36.95
C ARG A 75 3.53 9.02 -36.66
N ILE A 76 3.01 8.28 -35.68
CA ILE A 76 3.46 6.91 -35.37
C ILE A 76 3.16 5.97 -36.54
N GLN A 77 1.95 6.04 -37.08
CA GLN A 77 1.51 5.22 -38.22
C GLN A 77 2.42 5.40 -39.44
N ALA A 78 2.80 6.65 -39.74
CA ALA A 78 3.69 6.96 -40.87
C ALA A 78 5.09 6.34 -40.72
N SER A 79 5.55 6.09 -39.49
CA SER A 79 6.85 5.46 -39.23
C SER A 79 6.83 3.94 -39.37
N GLY A 80 5.64 3.32 -39.37
CA GLY A 80 5.47 1.86 -39.42
C GLY A 80 5.91 1.10 -38.16
N ARG A 81 6.48 1.78 -37.16
CA ARG A 81 7.10 1.19 -35.97
C ARG A 81 6.67 1.91 -34.72
N PHE A 82 6.63 1.19 -33.60
CA PHE A 82 6.30 1.77 -32.32
C PHE A 82 6.90 0.97 -31.16
N CYS A 83 7.13 1.64 -30.03
CA CYS A 83 7.49 0.99 -28.78
C CYS A 83 6.39 1.24 -27.75
N VAL A 84 5.91 0.15 -27.13
CA VAL A 84 4.99 0.19 -25.99
C VAL A 84 5.82 0.22 -24.71
N ASN A 85 5.58 1.22 -23.88
CA ASN A 85 6.26 1.45 -22.61
C ASN A 85 5.27 1.21 -21.47
N VAL A 86 5.37 0.09 -20.77
CA VAL A 86 4.46 -0.27 -19.66
C VAL A 86 4.88 0.51 -18.41
N LEU A 87 4.00 1.35 -17.87
CA LEU A 87 4.36 2.27 -16.80
C LEU A 87 4.31 1.61 -15.42
N GLY A 88 5.26 2.00 -14.57
CA GLY A 88 5.28 1.68 -13.15
C GLY A 88 4.33 2.55 -12.33
N SER A 89 3.92 2.05 -11.16
CA SER A 89 3.01 2.74 -10.24
C SER A 89 3.48 4.13 -9.77
N ASP A 90 4.78 4.43 -9.90
CA ASP A 90 5.41 5.71 -9.61
C ASP A 90 5.44 6.68 -10.82
N GLN A 91 5.04 6.24 -12.00
CA GLN A 91 5.11 7.00 -13.26
C GLN A 91 3.78 7.67 -13.65
N GLU A 92 2.91 8.00 -12.68
CA GLU A 92 1.66 8.73 -12.94
C GLU A 92 1.93 10.07 -13.64
N ALA A 93 2.98 10.79 -13.23
CA ALA A 93 3.38 12.06 -13.85
C ALA A 93 3.72 11.89 -15.34
N VAL A 94 4.39 10.79 -15.71
CA VAL A 94 4.70 10.45 -17.10
C VAL A 94 3.42 10.20 -17.88
N CYS A 95 2.49 9.39 -17.35
CA CYS A 95 1.19 9.17 -17.97
C CYS A 95 0.44 10.49 -18.24
N ARG A 96 0.38 11.37 -17.24
CA ARG A 96 -0.29 12.68 -17.36
C ARG A 96 0.34 13.56 -18.43
N ALA A 97 1.67 13.56 -18.56
CA ALA A 97 2.37 14.28 -19.62
C ALA A 97 1.95 13.78 -21.02
N PHE A 98 1.84 12.47 -21.20
CA PHE A 98 1.41 11.87 -22.48
C PHE A 98 -0.10 11.95 -22.76
N ALA A 99 -0.92 12.17 -21.75
CA ALA A 99 -2.36 12.40 -21.88
C ALA A 99 -2.71 13.88 -22.16
N ALA A 100 -1.83 14.82 -21.81
CA ALA A 100 -2.05 16.25 -22.01
C ALA A 100 -2.07 16.65 -23.49
N ARG A 101 -2.88 17.66 -23.83
CA ARG A 101 -2.93 18.24 -25.19
C ARG A 101 -1.84 19.30 -25.36
N GLY A 102 -1.00 19.15 -26.39
CA GLY A 102 0.06 20.09 -26.72
C GLY A 102 1.32 19.96 -25.84
N GLY A 103 2.32 20.79 -26.13
CA GLY A 103 3.61 20.82 -25.43
C GLY A 103 4.61 19.76 -25.92
N ASP A 104 5.88 19.96 -25.54
CA ASP A 104 6.92 18.94 -25.72
C ASP A 104 6.85 17.94 -24.56
N ARG A 105 6.22 16.79 -24.83
CA ARG A 105 5.98 15.72 -23.86
C ARG A 105 7.27 15.00 -23.44
N PHE A 106 8.34 15.12 -24.23
CA PHE A 106 9.61 14.44 -23.99
C PHE A 106 10.66 15.35 -23.34
N ALA A 107 10.45 16.68 -23.32
CA ALA A 107 11.42 17.66 -22.81
C ALA A 107 11.96 17.36 -21.39
N SER A 108 11.12 16.83 -20.51
CA SER A 108 11.50 16.52 -19.12
C SER A 108 11.61 15.01 -18.84
N LEU A 109 11.69 14.18 -19.88
CA LEU A 109 11.75 12.73 -19.76
C LEU A 109 13.06 12.19 -20.32
N SER A 110 13.69 11.28 -19.59
CA SER A 110 14.81 10.50 -20.10
C SER A 110 14.29 9.32 -20.93
N TRP A 111 14.88 9.12 -22.11
CA TRP A 111 14.55 8.03 -23.01
C TRP A 111 15.72 7.70 -23.92
N GLN A 112 15.71 6.49 -24.46
CA GLN A 112 16.67 5.97 -25.42
C GLN A 112 15.97 5.36 -26.62
N ARG A 113 16.70 4.99 -27.67
CA ARG A 113 16.11 4.32 -28.84
C ARG A 113 16.03 2.81 -28.60
N ALA A 114 14.84 2.25 -28.79
CA ALA A 114 14.67 0.81 -28.98
C ALA A 114 15.31 0.34 -30.30
N PRO A 115 15.49 -0.97 -30.54
CA PRO A 115 16.02 -1.49 -31.81
C PRO A 115 15.27 -0.99 -33.05
N SER A 116 13.96 -0.76 -32.97
CA SER A 116 13.15 -0.19 -34.05
C SER A 116 13.46 1.29 -34.36
N GLY A 117 14.16 1.96 -33.44
CA GLY A 117 14.39 3.41 -33.43
C GLY A 117 13.36 4.20 -32.62
N SER A 118 12.28 3.56 -32.16
CA SER A 118 11.21 4.19 -31.37
C SER A 118 11.67 4.54 -29.94
N PRO A 119 11.09 5.57 -29.29
CA PRO A 119 11.45 5.95 -27.92
C PRO A 119 11.13 4.89 -26.86
N LEU A 120 12.15 4.37 -26.19
CA LEU A 120 12.07 3.59 -24.96
C LEU A 120 12.26 4.54 -23.77
N LEU A 121 11.22 4.73 -22.97
CA LEU A 121 11.26 5.59 -21.79
C LEU A 121 12.04 4.91 -20.65
N ASP A 122 12.79 5.69 -19.89
CA ASP A 122 13.51 5.16 -18.74
C ASP A 122 12.56 4.78 -17.60
N GLY A 123 12.93 3.74 -16.85
CA GLY A 123 12.23 3.34 -15.63
C GLY A 123 10.86 2.69 -15.81
N VAL A 124 10.56 2.21 -17.02
CA VAL A 124 9.35 1.44 -17.33
C VAL A 124 9.42 0.02 -16.72
N VAL A 125 8.26 -0.58 -16.47
CA VAL A 125 8.15 -1.97 -15.99
C VAL A 125 8.50 -2.97 -17.08
N ALA A 126 8.15 -2.67 -18.32
CA ALA A 126 8.48 -3.48 -19.48
C ALA A 126 8.40 -2.63 -20.75
N PHE A 127 9.05 -3.11 -21.82
CA PHE A 127 8.88 -2.56 -23.14
C PHE A 127 8.59 -3.64 -24.18
N ILE A 128 7.86 -3.24 -25.22
CA ILE A 128 7.50 -4.10 -26.35
C ILE A 128 7.71 -3.31 -27.63
N ASP A 129 8.73 -3.66 -28.39
CA ASP A 129 9.15 -3.00 -29.62
C ASP A 129 8.56 -3.71 -30.85
N CYS A 130 7.81 -2.96 -31.64
CA CYS A 130 6.87 -3.49 -32.61
C CYS A 130 7.00 -2.83 -34.00
N GLU A 131 6.61 -3.60 -35.00
CA GLU A 131 6.24 -3.12 -36.33
C GLU A 131 4.73 -3.22 -36.51
N ILE A 132 4.12 -2.28 -37.23
CA ILE A 132 2.68 -2.30 -37.50
C ILE A 132 2.37 -3.42 -38.49
N GLU A 133 1.61 -4.42 -38.04
CA GLU A 133 1.15 -5.56 -38.85
C GLU A 133 -0.14 -5.21 -39.61
N ALA A 134 -1.11 -4.62 -38.91
CA ALA A 134 -2.41 -4.29 -39.49
C ALA A 134 -3.08 -3.13 -38.75
N VAL A 135 -3.94 -2.40 -39.48
CA VAL A 135 -4.78 -1.33 -38.93
C VAL A 135 -6.21 -1.48 -39.45
N HIS A 136 -7.18 -1.59 -38.54
CA HIS A 136 -8.59 -1.71 -38.87
C HIS A 136 -9.39 -0.55 -38.27
N SER A 137 -10.44 -0.10 -38.95
CA SER A 137 -11.36 0.91 -38.41
C SER A 137 -12.34 0.26 -37.42
N ALA A 138 -12.53 0.88 -36.25
CA ALA A 138 -13.51 0.45 -35.26
C ALA A 138 -14.22 1.66 -34.62
N GLY A 139 -15.36 2.05 -35.18
CA GLY A 139 -16.12 3.21 -34.69
C GLY A 139 -15.29 4.50 -34.74
N ASP A 140 -15.11 5.14 -33.59
CA ASP A 140 -14.30 6.35 -33.38
C ASP A 140 -12.81 6.07 -33.09
N HIS A 141 -12.40 4.79 -33.04
CA HIS A 141 -11.02 4.35 -32.83
C HIS A 141 -10.47 3.55 -34.01
N TRP A 142 -9.16 3.35 -34.02
CA TRP A 142 -8.49 2.33 -34.81
C TRP A 142 -8.22 1.08 -33.95
N ILE A 143 -8.13 -0.08 -34.58
CA ILE A 143 -7.52 -1.30 -34.04
C ILE A 143 -6.16 -1.42 -34.70
N VAL A 144 -5.11 -1.23 -33.93
CA VAL A 144 -3.73 -1.36 -34.41
C VAL A 144 -3.18 -2.66 -33.88
N ILE A 145 -2.72 -3.52 -34.78
CA ILE A 145 -2.05 -4.78 -34.47
C ILE A 145 -0.57 -4.59 -34.77
N GLY A 146 0.28 -4.90 -33.79
CA GLY A 146 1.72 -4.85 -33.93
C GLY A 146 2.35 -6.23 -33.83
N ARG A 147 3.30 -6.51 -34.71
CA ARG A 147 4.19 -7.67 -34.62
C ARG A 147 5.35 -7.33 -33.71
N VAL A 148 5.55 -8.16 -32.69
CA VAL A 148 6.61 -7.95 -31.71
C VAL A 148 7.93 -8.49 -32.25
N HIS A 149 8.96 -7.65 -32.22
CA HIS A 149 10.33 -8.02 -32.61
C HIS A 149 11.25 -8.13 -31.40
N HIS A 150 11.09 -7.25 -30.41
CA HIS A 150 11.83 -7.28 -29.16
C HIS A 150 10.91 -6.93 -28.00
N LEU A 151 11.10 -7.58 -26.85
CA LEU A 151 10.47 -7.20 -25.59
C LEU A 151 11.41 -7.55 -24.44
N ASP A 152 11.31 -6.81 -23.34
CA ASP A 152 12.01 -7.16 -22.11
C ASP A 152 11.29 -6.59 -20.88
N VAL A 153 11.62 -7.15 -19.72
CA VAL A 153 11.25 -6.62 -18.42
C VAL A 153 12.27 -5.55 -18.03
N GLY A 154 11.76 -4.40 -17.61
CA GLY A 154 12.56 -3.29 -17.09
C GLY A 154 12.68 -3.39 -15.57
N ARG A 155 11.94 -2.54 -14.86
CA ARG A 155 11.94 -2.50 -13.40
C ARG A 155 10.94 -3.49 -12.78
N GLU A 156 11.39 -4.17 -11.74
CA GLU A 156 10.55 -5.04 -10.90
C GLU A 156 9.73 -4.22 -9.89
N ILE A 157 8.76 -3.45 -10.36
CA ILE A 157 7.80 -2.71 -9.50
C ILE A 157 6.36 -2.96 -9.93
N ALA A 158 5.40 -2.69 -9.04
CA ALA A 158 3.99 -2.79 -9.39
C ALA A 158 3.63 -1.88 -10.57
N PRO A 159 2.82 -2.34 -11.53
CA PRO A 159 2.41 -1.53 -12.68
C PRO A 159 1.42 -0.43 -12.26
N LEU A 160 1.40 0.65 -13.02
CA LEU A 160 0.36 1.67 -12.93
C LEU A 160 -0.96 1.09 -13.46
N VAL A 161 -2.01 1.19 -12.64
CA VAL A 161 -3.36 0.72 -12.96
C VAL A 161 -4.29 1.91 -13.11
N PHE A 162 -5.15 1.88 -14.11
CA PHE A 162 -6.26 2.81 -14.26
C PHE A 162 -7.58 2.10 -14.00
N PHE A 163 -8.36 2.61 -13.04
CA PHE A 163 -9.63 2.03 -12.60
C PHE A 163 -10.61 3.13 -12.19
N GLN A 164 -11.85 3.07 -12.70
CA GLN A 164 -12.92 4.04 -12.40
C GLN A 164 -12.53 5.53 -12.51
N GLY A 165 -11.64 5.87 -13.43
CA GLY A 165 -11.20 7.26 -13.65
C GLY A 165 -10.02 7.71 -12.80
N GLY A 166 -9.52 6.85 -11.90
CA GLY A 166 -8.37 7.10 -11.04
C GLY A 166 -7.16 6.24 -11.39
N TYR A 167 -5.99 6.67 -10.91
CA TYR A 167 -4.75 5.90 -10.94
C TYR A 167 -4.55 5.16 -9.62
N GLY A 168 -3.94 3.98 -9.71
CA GLY A 168 -3.58 3.15 -8.57
C GLY A 168 -2.48 2.16 -8.93
N ARG A 169 -2.29 1.16 -8.07
CA ARG A 169 -1.34 0.07 -8.28
C ARG A 169 -2.02 -1.27 -8.15
N PHE A 170 -1.46 -2.30 -8.78
CA PHE A 170 -1.80 -3.66 -8.44
C PHE A 170 -1.19 -4.02 -7.07
N ALA A 171 -2.01 -4.57 -6.18
CA ALA A 171 -1.58 -5.12 -4.90
C ALA A 171 -2.22 -6.51 -4.75
N SER A 172 -1.39 -7.55 -4.72
CA SER A 172 -1.87 -8.91 -4.47
C SER A 172 -2.01 -9.13 -2.96
N PRO A 173 -3.17 -9.59 -2.46
CA PRO A 173 -3.31 -10.03 -1.07
C PRO A 173 -2.64 -11.40 -0.82
N SER A 174 -2.07 -12.04 -1.84
CA SER A 174 -1.39 -13.34 -1.76
C SER A 174 0.12 -13.18 -1.96
N LEU A 175 0.90 -13.85 -1.11
CA LEU A 175 2.36 -14.01 -1.14
C LEU A 175 2.94 -14.51 -2.47
N ALA A 176 2.11 -15.03 -3.38
CA ALA A 176 2.57 -15.78 -4.55
C ALA A 176 2.88 -14.93 -5.80
N ALA A 177 2.70 -13.61 -5.78
CA ALA A 177 2.88 -12.80 -6.98
C ALA A 177 3.83 -11.63 -6.74
N TRP A 178 5.09 -11.87 -7.14
CA TRP A 178 6.24 -10.95 -7.17
C TRP A 178 6.81 -10.63 -5.78
N GLU A 179 8.09 -10.92 -5.57
CA GLU A 179 9.01 -10.15 -4.71
C GLU A 179 10.33 -10.94 -4.49
N GLY A 180 11.44 -10.43 -5.03
CA GLY A 180 12.76 -10.66 -4.43
C GLY A 180 12.88 -10.02 -3.04
N ASP A 181 11.96 -9.13 -2.70
CA ASP A 181 11.92 -8.28 -1.50
C ASP A 181 11.47 -8.97 -0.20
N LEU A 182 10.99 -10.23 -0.23
CA LEU A 182 10.57 -10.98 0.97
C LEU A 182 11.52 -12.13 1.32
N ALA A 183 12.46 -12.49 0.44
CA ALA A 183 13.33 -13.66 0.65
C ALA A 183 14.19 -13.52 1.91
N VAL A 184 14.72 -12.31 2.17
CA VAL A 184 15.48 -12.00 3.38
C VAL A 184 14.60 -12.13 4.62
N GLN A 185 13.39 -11.58 4.57
CA GLN A 185 12.46 -11.47 5.68
C GLN A 185 11.84 -12.82 6.04
N LEU A 186 11.58 -13.69 5.06
CA LEU A 186 11.15 -15.06 5.29
C LEU A 186 12.25 -15.88 5.97
N ARG A 187 13.51 -15.75 5.52
CA ARG A 187 14.66 -16.35 6.20
C ARG A 187 14.83 -15.83 7.62
N CYS A 188 14.71 -14.52 7.83
CA CYS A 188 14.73 -13.94 9.17
C CYS A 188 13.58 -14.48 10.04
N ALA A 189 12.39 -14.67 9.45
CA ALA A 189 11.24 -15.20 10.16
C ALA A 189 11.43 -16.67 10.57
N ASP A 190 12.12 -17.48 9.75
CA ASP A 190 12.46 -18.86 10.10
C ASP A 190 13.48 -18.93 11.25
N ILE A 191 14.47 -18.02 11.28
CA ILE A 191 15.39 -17.88 12.41
C ILE A 191 14.65 -17.43 13.67
N ALA A 192 13.69 -16.50 13.53
CA ALA A 192 12.91 -15.99 14.65
C ALA A 192 11.94 -17.04 15.23
N ARG A 193 11.51 -18.03 14.43
CA ARG A 193 10.40 -18.94 14.76
C ARG A 193 10.56 -19.68 16.10
N PRO A 194 11.70 -20.34 16.42
CA PRO A 194 11.85 -21.02 17.71
C PRO A 194 11.75 -20.06 18.91
N HIS A 195 12.27 -18.84 18.77
CA HIS A 195 12.18 -17.80 19.79
C HIS A 195 10.75 -17.28 19.97
N MET A 196 10.01 -17.12 18.87
CA MET A 196 8.60 -16.74 18.89
C MET A 196 7.73 -17.80 19.55
N GLU A 197 7.97 -19.09 19.28
CA GLU A 197 7.26 -20.21 19.91
C GLU A 197 7.50 -20.23 21.43
N ALA A 198 8.76 -20.09 21.86
CA ALA A 198 9.10 -20.01 23.28
C ALA A 198 8.44 -18.79 23.97
N LEU A 199 8.43 -17.63 23.31
CA LEU A 199 7.78 -16.42 23.82
C LEU A 199 6.26 -16.59 23.91
N ALA A 200 5.63 -17.15 22.88
CA ALA A 200 4.21 -17.41 22.83
C ALA A 200 3.76 -18.36 23.96
N ASP A 201 4.52 -19.44 24.19
CA ASP A 201 4.27 -20.39 25.27
C ASP A 201 4.46 -19.77 26.65
N ALA A 202 5.55 -19.01 26.84
CA ALA A 202 5.84 -18.34 28.11
C ALA A 202 4.77 -17.30 28.50
N LEU A 203 4.19 -16.61 27.50
CA LEU A 203 3.18 -15.58 27.70
C LEU A 203 1.74 -16.10 27.63
N GLY A 204 1.53 -17.32 27.12
CA GLY A 204 0.19 -17.82 26.80
C GLY A 204 -0.54 -16.96 25.77
N ALA A 205 0.21 -16.35 24.84
CA ALA A 205 -0.28 -15.35 23.88
C ALA A 205 0.14 -15.69 22.45
N GLU A 206 -0.47 -15.01 21.47
CA GLU A 206 -0.04 -15.11 20.08
C GLU A 206 1.16 -14.20 19.82
N CYS A 207 2.18 -14.72 19.14
CA CYS A 207 3.35 -13.97 18.70
C CYS A 207 3.41 -13.95 17.16
N VAL A 208 3.44 -12.76 16.58
CA VAL A 208 3.46 -12.55 15.13
C VAL A 208 4.74 -11.82 14.74
N ALA A 209 5.37 -12.26 13.65
CA ALA A 209 6.43 -11.50 13.00
C ALA A 209 5.85 -10.80 11.77
N SER A 210 6.12 -9.50 11.67
CA SER A 210 5.79 -8.68 10.50
C SER A 210 7.06 -8.12 9.87
N ALA A 211 6.98 -7.79 8.59
CA ALA A 211 8.00 -7.12 7.80
C ALA A 211 7.40 -5.91 7.08
N ALA A 212 8.17 -4.83 6.92
CA ALA A 212 7.78 -3.71 6.07
C ALA A 212 8.32 -3.93 4.65
N VAL A 213 7.42 -3.97 3.67
CA VAL A 213 7.73 -4.14 2.23
C VAL A 213 7.05 -3.00 1.46
N GLY A 214 7.85 -2.07 0.95
CA GLY A 214 7.35 -0.86 0.31
C GLY A 214 6.42 -0.05 1.21
N GLN A 215 5.13 0.01 0.86
CA GLN A 215 4.09 0.72 1.63
C GLN A 215 3.14 -0.22 2.37
N GLU A 216 3.58 -1.45 2.64
CA GLU A 216 2.78 -2.49 3.26
C GLU A 216 3.56 -3.15 4.40
N LEU A 217 2.86 -3.52 5.47
CA LEU A 217 3.34 -4.47 6.46
C LEU A 217 2.80 -5.84 6.07
N VAL A 218 3.68 -6.82 5.99
CA VAL A 218 3.36 -8.21 5.65
C VAL A 218 3.57 -9.07 6.90
N LEU A 219 2.56 -9.84 7.30
CA LEU A 219 2.72 -10.85 8.35
C LEU A 219 3.48 -12.04 7.76
N VAL A 220 4.70 -12.29 8.24
CA VAL A 220 5.61 -13.30 7.68
C VAL A 220 5.70 -14.58 8.51
N ALA A 221 5.41 -14.51 9.81
CA ALA A 221 5.28 -15.70 10.66
C ALA A 221 4.30 -15.48 11.82
N ASN A 222 3.82 -16.59 12.38
CA ASN A 222 2.95 -16.64 13.53
C ASN A 222 3.33 -17.85 14.41
N ALA A 223 3.33 -17.68 15.72
CA ALA A 223 3.53 -18.69 16.74
C ALA A 223 2.49 -18.55 17.87
N GLY A 224 2.06 -19.70 18.43
CA GLY A 224 1.05 -19.77 19.48
C GLY A 224 -0.35 -20.12 18.96
N GLY A 225 -1.10 -20.90 19.76
CA GLY A 225 -2.33 -21.58 19.31
C GLY A 225 -3.65 -20.80 19.45
N SER A 226 -3.63 -19.49 19.69
CA SER A 226 -4.85 -18.77 20.05
C SER A 226 -5.32 -17.79 18.97
N ARG A 227 -6.42 -18.13 18.30
CA ARG A 227 -7.17 -17.27 17.38
C ARG A 227 -7.65 -16.03 18.13
N SER A 228 -7.04 -14.86 17.91
CA SER A 228 -7.66 -13.60 18.29
C SER A 228 -9.04 -13.53 17.63
N HIS A 229 -10.12 -13.45 18.42
CA HIS A 229 -11.50 -13.46 17.90
C HIS A 229 -11.85 -12.20 17.10
N ALA A 230 -11.04 -11.14 17.23
CA ALA A 230 -11.29 -9.86 16.60
C ALA A 230 -10.96 -9.84 15.10
N LEU A 231 -9.83 -10.43 14.70
CA LEU A 231 -9.37 -10.57 13.31
C LEU A 231 -8.43 -11.79 13.17
N PRO A 232 -8.62 -12.69 12.18
CA PRO A 232 -7.70 -13.79 11.95
C PRO A 232 -6.38 -13.29 11.36
N THR A 233 -5.30 -13.38 12.12
CA THR A 233 -3.89 -13.18 11.74
C THR A 233 -3.43 -14.32 10.82
N ARG A 234 -3.22 -14.01 9.54
CA ARG A 234 -2.76 -15.00 8.54
C ARG A 234 -1.37 -14.63 8.04
N VAL A 235 -0.47 -15.60 7.98
CA VAL A 235 0.79 -15.42 7.25
C VAL A 235 0.48 -15.07 5.80
N GLY A 236 1.16 -14.05 5.27
CA GLY A 236 0.91 -13.43 3.97
C GLY A 236 -0.10 -12.30 3.98
N GLN A 237 -0.80 -12.06 5.09
CA GLN A 237 -1.70 -10.92 5.22
C GLN A 237 -0.90 -9.62 5.09
N ARG A 238 -1.35 -8.77 4.17
CA ARG A 238 -0.79 -7.43 3.95
C ARG A 238 -1.71 -6.38 4.55
N ILE A 239 -1.13 -5.44 5.28
CA ILE A 239 -1.83 -4.28 5.85
C ILE A 239 -1.07 -3.01 5.46
N PRO A 240 -1.74 -1.88 5.21
CA PRO A 240 -1.06 -0.62 4.86
C PRO A 240 -0.02 -0.17 5.90
N PHE A 241 1.13 0.31 5.42
CA PHE A 241 2.19 0.90 6.25
C PHE A 241 1.99 2.41 6.40
N LEU A 242 1.10 2.78 7.32
CA LEU A 242 0.68 4.15 7.60
C LEU A 242 0.36 4.33 9.09
N PRO A 243 0.45 5.54 9.67
CA PRO A 243 0.08 5.75 11.07
C PRO A 243 -1.38 5.36 11.32
N PRO A 244 -1.71 4.60 12.38
CA PRO A 244 -0.86 4.13 13.47
C PRO A 244 0.05 2.93 13.14
N LEU A 245 -0.23 2.19 12.09
CA LEU A 245 0.45 0.93 11.75
C LEU A 245 1.94 1.14 11.42
N GLY A 246 2.80 0.40 12.12
CA GLY A 246 4.23 0.32 11.82
C GLY A 246 5.14 1.22 12.64
N THR A 247 4.67 1.80 13.75
CA THR A 247 5.46 2.64 14.66
C THR A 247 6.79 2.01 15.06
N ALA A 248 6.80 0.70 15.36
CA ALA A 248 8.01 -0.04 15.74
C ALA A 248 9.03 -0.20 14.59
N PHE A 249 8.62 -0.07 13.32
CA PHE A 249 9.55 0.05 12.20
C PHE A 249 10.03 1.49 12.04
N VAL A 250 9.09 2.43 11.97
CA VAL A 250 9.36 3.83 11.62
C VAL A 250 10.19 4.55 12.68
N ALA A 251 10.10 4.11 13.94
CA ALA A 251 10.88 4.67 15.03
C ALA A 251 12.39 4.63 14.75
N TRP A 252 12.90 3.63 14.02
CA TRP A 252 14.31 3.51 13.63
C TRP A 252 14.57 3.73 12.13
N ALA A 253 13.54 4.04 11.35
CA ALA A 253 13.67 4.25 9.91
C ALA A 253 14.45 5.54 9.58
N PRO A 254 15.09 5.60 8.38
CA PRO A 254 15.70 6.81 7.87
C PRO A 254 14.73 8.00 7.83
N GLU A 255 15.26 9.22 7.91
CA GLU A 255 14.45 10.44 8.07
C GLU A 255 13.44 10.65 6.93
N ASN A 256 13.83 10.34 5.69
CA ASN A 256 12.95 10.42 4.54
C ASN A 256 11.75 9.46 4.65
N VAL A 257 11.98 8.22 5.09
CA VAL A 257 10.93 7.21 5.30
C VAL A 257 10.00 7.65 6.43
N ARG A 258 10.57 8.13 7.53
CA ARG A 258 9.82 8.66 8.68
C ARG A 258 8.95 9.86 8.29
N ARG A 259 9.49 10.84 7.57
CA ARG A 259 8.72 12.00 7.09
C ARG A 259 7.62 11.60 6.13
N ALA A 260 7.89 10.67 5.19
CA ALA A 260 6.89 10.16 4.26
C ALA A 260 5.75 9.44 4.99
N TRP A 261 6.07 8.62 6.00
CA TRP A 261 5.07 7.94 6.83
C TRP A 261 4.24 8.92 7.66
N CYS A 262 4.88 9.89 8.34
CA CYS A 262 4.17 10.92 9.11
C CYS A 262 3.24 11.77 8.23
N ALA A 263 3.63 12.07 6.98
CA ALA A 263 2.80 12.86 6.07
C ALA A 263 1.47 12.18 5.69
N GLN A 264 1.35 10.86 5.86
CA GLN A 264 0.14 10.09 5.52
C GLN A 264 -1.06 10.38 6.43
N ILE A 265 -0.87 11.03 7.59
CA ILE A 265 -2.01 11.51 8.43
C ILE A 265 -2.85 12.58 7.71
N GLY A 266 -2.26 13.26 6.73
CA GLY A 266 -2.91 14.27 5.89
C GLY A 266 -3.13 15.61 6.57
N SER A 267 -3.48 16.62 5.78
CA SER A 267 -3.70 18.01 6.23
C SER A 267 -4.94 18.23 7.10
N GLY A 268 -5.83 17.23 7.19
CA GLY A 268 -7.03 17.26 8.02
C GLY A 268 -6.84 16.62 9.40
N ALA A 269 -5.61 16.33 9.82
CA ALA A 269 -5.31 15.82 11.15
C ALA A 269 -5.56 16.89 12.23
N GLN A 270 -5.81 16.45 13.47
CA GLN A 270 -5.95 17.36 14.60
C GLN A 270 -4.69 18.22 14.79
N PRO A 271 -4.82 19.48 15.23
CA PRO A 271 -3.68 20.30 15.61
C PRO A 271 -2.79 19.56 16.62
N GLY A 272 -1.47 19.54 16.40
CA GLY A 272 -0.53 18.81 17.27
C GLY A 272 -0.35 17.32 16.95
N ALA A 273 -1.07 16.75 15.98
CA ALA A 273 -0.98 15.33 15.65
C ALA A 273 0.42 14.92 15.16
N SER A 274 1.11 15.76 14.38
CA SER A 274 2.47 15.50 13.91
C SER A 274 3.47 15.48 15.07
N GLU A 275 3.35 16.43 15.99
CA GLU A 275 4.17 16.55 17.20
C GLU A 275 3.95 15.34 18.12
N ALA A 276 2.70 14.94 18.33
CA ALA A 276 2.35 13.76 19.10
C ALA A 276 2.87 12.46 18.48
N LEU A 277 2.82 12.35 17.15
CA LEU A 277 3.37 11.20 16.43
C LEU A 277 4.90 11.12 16.59
N ASN A 278 5.59 12.24 16.43
CA ASN A 278 7.03 12.33 16.65
C ASN A 278 7.42 12.02 18.10
N ALA A 279 6.66 12.50 19.08
CA ALA A 279 6.84 12.19 20.50
C ALA A 279 6.67 10.69 20.76
N THR A 280 5.67 10.06 20.14
CA THR A 280 5.44 8.61 20.21
C THR A 280 6.65 7.84 19.64
N LEU A 281 7.12 8.20 18.45
CA LEU A 281 8.31 7.58 17.84
C LEU A 281 9.57 7.77 18.71
N ALA A 282 9.71 8.92 19.38
CA ALA A 282 10.81 9.17 20.31
C ALA A 282 10.70 8.30 21.57
N SER A 283 9.51 8.14 22.13
CA SER A 283 9.27 7.28 23.30
C SER A 283 9.49 5.80 22.95
N VAL A 284 9.03 5.34 21.78
CA VAL A 284 9.30 3.98 21.27
C VAL A 284 10.80 3.74 21.13
N ARG A 285 11.56 4.68 20.54
CA ARG A 285 13.03 4.58 20.48
C ARG A 285 13.69 4.49 21.85
N ARG A 286 13.23 5.32 22.80
CA ARG A 286 13.79 5.37 24.16
C ARG A 286 13.62 4.05 24.90
N HIS A 287 12.47 3.40 24.74
CA HIS A 287 12.13 2.18 25.48
C HIS A 287 12.43 0.90 24.71
N GLY A 288 12.55 0.96 23.38
CA GLY A 288 12.83 -0.17 22.51
C GLY A 288 11.59 -0.97 22.06
N TYR A 289 10.37 -0.55 22.42
CA TYR A 289 9.13 -1.24 22.05
C TYR A 289 7.97 -0.25 21.93
N ALA A 290 6.88 -0.67 21.30
CA ALA A 290 5.62 0.05 21.18
C ALA A 290 4.49 -0.69 21.92
N VAL A 291 3.47 0.05 22.39
CA VAL A 291 2.34 -0.49 23.17
C VAL A 291 1.02 0.00 22.58
N GLY A 292 0.27 -0.88 21.92
CA GLY A 292 -1.09 -0.57 21.44
C GLY A 292 -2.10 -0.62 22.59
N ARG A 293 -2.84 0.49 22.81
CA ARG A 293 -3.87 0.64 23.85
C ARG A 293 -5.24 0.98 23.28
N GLY A 294 -6.24 0.88 24.16
CA GLY A 294 -7.53 1.56 23.98
C GLY A 294 -8.49 0.80 23.07
N PRO A 295 -9.64 1.39 22.73
CA PRO A 295 -10.83 0.65 22.33
C PRO A 295 -10.70 0.07 20.91
N GLY A 296 -10.05 -1.08 20.74
CA GLY A 296 -9.99 -1.81 19.49
C GLY A 296 -9.65 -0.93 18.28
N TRP A 297 -8.80 0.09 18.42
CA TRP A 297 -8.54 1.03 17.33
C TRP A 297 -7.78 0.35 16.20
N HIS A 298 -6.77 -0.44 16.55
CA HIS A 298 -6.10 -1.34 15.61
C HIS A 298 -7.10 -2.28 14.95
N VAL A 299 -7.98 -2.90 15.75
CA VAL A 299 -9.01 -3.81 15.23
C VAL A 299 -9.98 -3.10 14.29
N SER A 300 -10.41 -1.89 14.61
CA SER A 300 -11.40 -1.12 13.84
C SER A 300 -10.78 -0.59 12.55
N LEU A 301 -9.56 -0.05 12.63
CA LEU A 301 -8.81 0.37 11.46
C LEU A 301 -8.52 -0.82 10.55
N LEU A 302 -8.00 -1.93 11.09
CA LEU A 302 -7.76 -3.14 10.32
C LEU A 302 -9.05 -3.71 9.73
N ARG A 303 -10.18 -3.67 10.45
CA ARG A 303 -11.48 -4.08 9.92
C ARG A 303 -11.95 -3.17 8.79
N ALA A 304 -11.72 -1.86 8.88
CA ALA A 304 -12.01 -0.92 7.80
C ALA A 304 -11.10 -1.16 6.59
N LEU A 305 -9.81 -1.44 6.81
CA LEU A 305 -8.82 -1.69 5.76
C LEU A 305 -8.98 -3.06 5.08
N MET A 306 -9.44 -4.07 5.82
CA MET A 306 -9.64 -5.44 5.31
C MET A 306 -11.05 -5.70 4.77
N ARG A 307 -11.92 -4.69 4.75
CA ARG A 307 -13.21 -4.78 4.06
C ARG A 307 -12.95 -5.01 2.57
N THR A 308 -13.48 -6.12 2.06
CA THR A 308 -13.28 -6.56 0.67
C THR A 308 -14.09 -5.74 -0.33
N ASP A 309 -14.99 -4.87 0.14
CA ASP A 309 -15.65 -3.89 -0.70
C ASP A 309 -14.74 -2.67 -0.86
N PHE A 310 -14.18 -2.47 -2.06
CA PHE A 310 -13.38 -1.29 -2.44
C PHE A 310 -14.24 -0.02 -2.54
N THR A 311 -15.10 0.24 -1.56
CA THR A 311 -15.97 1.41 -1.53
C THR A 311 -15.22 2.62 -1.00
N ASP A 312 -15.53 3.80 -1.56
CA ASP A 312 -15.06 5.09 -1.03
C ASP A 312 -15.34 5.23 0.48
N ARG A 313 -16.40 4.57 0.97
CA ARG A 313 -16.79 4.55 2.37
C ARG A 313 -15.77 3.86 3.28
N ALA A 314 -15.28 2.67 2.91
CA ALA A 314 -14.29 1.94 3.72
C ALA A 314 -12.96 2.72 3.79
N GLN A 315 -12.53 3.30 2.67
CA GLN A 315 -11.35 4.16 2.64
C GLN A 315 -11.53 5.45 3.44
N THR A 316 -12.72 6.06 3.38
CA THR A 316 -13.03 7.28 4.16
C THR A 316 -13.05 6.96 5.65
N GLU A 317 -13.68 5.85 6.05
CA GLU A 317 -13.70 5.37 7.43
C GLU A 317 -12.27 5.15 7.97
N ALA A 318 -11.40 4.49 7.20
CA ALA A 318 -9.99 4.32 7.60
C ALA A 318 -9.26 5.67 7.75
N ARG A 319 -9.46 6.63 6.84
CA ARG A 319 -8.85 7.96 6.93
C ARG A 319 -9.35 8.75 8.14
N ASP A 320 -10.64 8.68 8.44
CA ASP A 320 -11.24 9.37 9.57
C ASP A 320 -10.70 8.80 10.89
N LEU A 321 -10.52 7.49 10.97
CA LEU A 321 -9.89 6.80 12.11
C LEU A 321 -8.44 7.28 12.33
N ILE A 322 -7.67 7.41 11.26
CA ILE A 322 -6.27 7.89 11.33
C ILE A 322 -6.22 9.36 11.80
N ARG A 323 -7.12 10.20 11.31
CA ARG A 323 -7.19 11.62 11.70
C ARG A 323 -7.63 11.83 13.15
N ALA A 324 -8.37 10.88 13.70
CA ALA A 324 -8.88 10.91 15.07
C ALA A 324 -7.93 10.25 16.10
N LEU A 325 -6.70 9.88 15.72
CA LEU A 325 -5.73 9.28 16.64
C LEU A 325 -5.41 10.22 17.81
N PRO A 326 -5.61 9.80 19.07
CA PRO A 326 -5.27 10.63 20.22
C PRO A 326 -3.75 10.71 20.42
N PRO A 327 -3.23 11.79 21.04
CA PRO A 327 -1.85 11.84 21.46
C PRO A 327 -1.47 10.66 22.36
N GLY A 328 -0.29 10.06 22.14
CA GLY A 328 0.24 8.98 22.99
C GLY A 328 -0.46 7.62 22.83
N TRP A 329 -1.23 7.42 21.75
CA TRP A 329 -1.97 6.18 21.48
C TRP A 329 -1.10 4.91 21.44
N GLU A 330 0.21 5.04 21.14
CA GLU A 330 1.19 3.95 21.13
C GLU A 330 2.46 4.22 21.98
N ALA A 331 2.30 4.88 23.13
CA ALA A 331 3.43 5.20 24.00
C ALA A 331 3.73 4.09 25.03
N PRO A 332 5.01 3.73 25.26
CA PRO A 332 5.45 2.90 26.40
C PRO A 332 5.20 3.52 27.78
N ASP A 333 5.07 4.85 27.85
CA ASP A 333 4.84 5.62 29.06
C ASP A 333 3.41 5.41 29.60
N TRP A 334 3.20 4.32 30.34
CA TRP A 334 1.89 3.82 30.81
C TRP A 334 1.35 4.45 32.10
N GLU A 335 2.19 5.22 32.80
CA GLU A 335 1.82 5.93 34.04
C GLU A 335 1.36 7.37 33.79
N ALA A 336 1.57 7.93 32.58
CA ALA A 336 1.14 9.29 32.26
C ALA A 336 -0.39 9.32 32.03
N PRO A 337 -1.14 10.21 32.72
CA PRO A 337 -2.54 10.45 32.40
C PRO A 337 -2.68 10.85 30.93
N ALA A 338 -3.81 10.49 30.30
CA ALA A 338 -4.19 11.03 29.00
C ALA A 338 -4.45 12.55 29.15
N GLY A 339 -3.39 13.35 29.07
CA GLY A 339 -3.40 14.78 29.39
C GLY A 339 -2.02 15.40 29.57
N ASP A 340 -1.01 14.63 29.99
CA ASP A 340 0.34 15.16 30.27
C ASP A 340 1.32 14.93 29.11
N ALA A 341 0.95 15.39 27.91
CA ALA A 341 1.97 15.74 26.92
C ALA A 341 2.73 16.98 27.43
N PRO A 342 4.05 17.11 27.23
CA PRO A 342 4.77 18.29 27.70
C PRO A 342 4.15 19.55 27.09
N ALA A 343 3.60 20.39 27.93
CA ALA A 343 3.05 21.69 27.55
C ALA A 343 4.18 22.56 27.02
N GLY A 344 4.36 22.57 25.70
CA GLY A 344 4.94 23.70 25.00
C GLY A 344 3.83 24.71 24.76
N ASP A 345 4.05 25.96 25.20
CA ASP A 345 3.10 27.07 25.17
C ASP A 345 2.23 27.12 23.91
N ALA A 346 1.01 26.58 24.01
CA ALA A 346 -0.07 26.80 23.06
C ALA A 346 -1.13 27.66 23.77
N PRO A 347 -1.64 28.74 23.15
CA PRO A 347 -2.59 29.62 23.80
C PRO A 347 -3.88 28.84 24.09
N ALA A 348 -4.40 29.01 25.31
CA ALA A 348 -5.70 28.50 25.72
C ALA A 348 -6.79 29.10 24.83
N GLY A 349 -7.14 28.39 23.77
CA GLY A 349 -8.30 28.65 22.94
C GLY A 349 -9.34 27.58 23.22
N ASP A 350 -10.54 28.02 23.60
CA ASP A 350 -11.70 27.17 23.84
C ASP A 350 -11.83 26.09 22.76
N ALA A 351 -11.70 24.82 23.17
CA ALA A 351 -12.06 23.69 22.33
C ALA A 351 -13.54 23.87 21.95
N PRO A 352 -13.90 23.94 20.65
CA PRO A 352 -15.30 23.93 20.30
C PRO A 352 -15.82 22.54 20.66
N ALA A 353 -16.86 22.51 21.50
CA ALA A 353 -17.72 21.35 21.67
C ALA A 353 -18.43 21.08 20.33
N GLY A 354 -17.69 20.54 19.37
CA GLY A 354 -18.19 20.10 18.09
C GLY A 354 -18.70 18.69 18.23
N GLU A 355 -20.04 18.55 18.30
CA GLU A 355 -20.74 17.31 18.04
C GLU A 355 -20.24 16.72 16.70
N VAL A 356 -19.38 15.70 16.79
CA VAL A 356 -19.13 14.81 15.67
C VAL A 356 -20.39 13.97 15.52
N ALA A 357 -21.31 14.46 14.68
CA ALA A 357 -22.48 13.73 14.26
C ALA A 357 -22.02 12.47 13.50
N ASN A 358 -22.07 11.31 14.15
CA ASN A 358 -22.50 10.05 13.54
C ASN A 358 -22.83 9.01 14.62
N GLY A 359 -24.11 8.93 14.96
CA GLY A 359 -24.74 8.16 16.03
C GLY A 359 -24.74 6.64 15.88
N SER A 360 -23.70 6.02 15.31
CA SER A 360 -23.47 4.57 15.40
C SER A 360 -22.26 4.19 16.26
N PHE A 361 -21.39 5.15 16.59
CA PHE A 361 -20.12 4.90 17.28
C PHE A 361 -20.28 4.51 18.76
N ARG A 362 -21.38 4.89 19.41
CA ARG A 362 -21.59 4.62 20.84
C ARG A 362 -22.02 3.19 21.19
N ARG A 363 -22.41 2.34 20.23
CA ARG A 363 -23.08 1.06 20.56
C ARG A 363 -22.23 -0.21 20.56
N ASP A 364 -20.94 -0.16 20.22
CA ASP A 364 -20.08 -1.36 20.34
C ASP A 364 -18.57 -1.06 20.51
N VAL A 365 -18.23 0.14 20.97
CA VAL A 365 -16.84 0.58 21.21
C VAL A 365 -16.62 0.87 22.70
N GLY A 366 -17.11 -0.03 23.56
CA GLY A 366 -16.82 0.00 24.99
C GLY A 366 -15.39 -0.48 25.23
N GLY A 367 -14.46 0.44 25.47
CA GLY A 367 -13.09 0.09 25.86
C GLY A 367 -13.10 -0.82 27.09
N ARG A 368 -12.50 -2.01 26.98
CA ARG A 368 -12.38 -2.92 28.13
C ARG A 368 -11.33 -2.36 29.09
N ARG A 369 -11.74 -2.19 30.34
CA ARG A 369 -10.87 -1.76 31.43
C ARG A 369 -10.35 -2.99 32.18
N ASP A 370 -9.10 -2.97 32.62
CA ASP A 370 -8.56 -3.97 33.54
C ASP A 370 -9.32 -3.93 34.89
N ALA A 371 -9.05 -4.88 35.78
CA ALA A 371 -9.67 -4.94 37.11
C ALA A 371 -9.41 -3.69 37.98
N GLY A 372 -8.48 -2.81 37.58
CA GLY A 372 -8.15 -1.52 38.20
C GLY A 372 -8.68 -0.30 37.44
N GLY A 373 -9.50 -0.46 36.41
CA GLY A 373 -10.11 0.64 35.66
C GLY A 373 -9.23 1.25 34.55
N ARG A 374 -8.07 0.67 34.22
CA ARG A 374 -7.15 1.16 33.16
C ARG A 374 -7.45 0.52 31.80
N GLU A 375 -7.15 1.20 30.70
CA GLU A 375 -7.33 0.63 29.36
C GLU A 375 -6.47 -0.63 29.16
N ALA A 376 -7.04 -1.67 28.56
CA ALA A 376 -6.33 -2.91 28.25
C ALA A 376 -5.22 -2.69 27.20
N VAL A 377 -4.08 -3.34 27.38
CA VAL A 377 -3.03 -3.46 26.36
C VAL A 377 -3.48 -4.52 25.36
N GLU A 378 -3.54 -4.15 24.08
CA GLU A 378 -3.93 -5.06 22.99
C GLU A 378 -2.70 -5.68 22.33
N THR A 379 -1.63 -4.90 22.18
CA THR A 379 -0.43 -5.30 21.45
C THR A 379 0.84 -4.76 22.09
N LEU A 380 1.89 -5.60 22.13
CA LEU A 380 3.26 -5.19 22.43
C LEU A 380 4.13 -5.50 21.21
N SER A 381 4.90 -4.55 20.71
CA SER A 381 5.70 -4.72 19.49
C SER A 381 7.15 -4.30 19.71
N ALA A 382 8.11 -5.13 19.33
CA ALA A 382 9.54 -4.84 19.42
C ALA A 382 10.25 -5.08 18.08
N PRO A 383 11.14 -4.18 17.65
CA PRO A 383 11.94 -4.34 16.44
C PRO A 383 13.01 -5.41 16.63
N VAL A 384 13.30 -6.11 15.54
CA VAL A 384 14.46 -6.98 15.35
C VAL A 384 15.33 -6.34 14.29
N PHE A 385 16.63 -6.26 14.56
CA PHE A 385 17.58 -5.56 13.72
C PHE A 385 18.44 -6.55 12.91
N ASP A 386 18.92 -6.10 11.75
CA ASP A 386 20.05 -6.73 11.07
C ASP A 386 21.40 -6.20 11.60
N ALA A 387 22.49 -6.69 11.01
CA ALA A 387 23.85 -6.29 11.34
C ALA A 387 24.14 -4.80 11.06
N ASP A 388 23.42 -4.18 10.12
CA ASP A 388 23.55 -2.76 9.77
C ASP A 388 22.70 -1.86 10.69
N GLY A 389 21.94 -2.44 11.62
CA GLY A 389 21.09 -1.73 12.55
C GLY A 389 19.75 -1.28 11.94
N SER A 390 19.36 -1.84 10.79
CA SER A 390 18.05 -1.63 10.18
C SER A 390 17.02 -2.61 10.73
N VAL A 391 15.77 -2.17 10.87
CA VAL A 391 14.68 -3.04 11.34
C VAL A 391 14.24 -3.97 10.22
N VAL A 392 14.49 -5.27 10.37
CA VAL A 392 14.12 -6.29 9.37
C VAL A 392 12.81 -6.99 9.70
N LEU A 393 12.49 -7.12 10.99
CA LEU A 393 11.23 -7.67 11.48
C LEU A 393 10.73 -6.86 12.67
N VAL A 394 9.43 -6.91 12.91
CA VAL A 394 8.84 -6.53 14.20
C VAL A 394 8.11 -7.74 14.75
N LEU A 395 8.47 -8.12 15.98
CA LEU A 395 7.77 -9.13 16.76
C LEU A 395 6.66 -8.45 17.55
N SER A 396 5.44 -8.93 17.40
CA SER A 396 4.26 -8.43 18.09
C SER A 396 3.60 -9.53 18.90
N VAL A 397 3.38 -9.28 20.19
CA VAL A 397 2.55 -10.13 21.05
C VAL A 397 1.15 -9.54 21.13
N ILE A 398 0.15 -10.34 20.81
CA ILE A 398 -1.26 -9.94 20.81
C ILE A 398 -1.93 -10.51 22.05
N GLY A 399 -2.44 -9.63 22.90
CA GLY A 399 -3.05 -9.97 24.18
C GLY A 399 -4.41 -10.66 24.04
N ARG A 400 -4.73 -11.57 24.98
CA ARG A 400 -6.06 -12.16 25.16
C ARG A 400 -6.98 -11.25 25.97
N ASP A 401 -8.28 -11.37 25.71
CA ASP A 401 -9.37 -10.85 26.55
C ASP A 401 -9.04 -11.01 28.04
N SER A 402 -8.72 -9.90 28.71
CA SER A 402 -8.62 -9.72 30.18
C SER A 402 -7.56 -10.52 30.98
N GLY A 403 -6.53 -11.10 30.37
CA GLY A 403 -5.63 -12.02 31.09
C GLY A 403 -4.14 -11.92 30.81
N TRP A 404 -3.54 -10.73 30.77
CA TRP A 404 -2.09 -10.65 30.90
C TRP A 404 -1.71 -11.10 32.34
N HIS A 405 -1.30 -12.36 32.52
CA HIS A 405 -1.03 -12.96 33.84
C HIS A 405 0.07 -12.22 34.64
N THR A 406 0.95 -11.51 33.93
CA THR A 406 2.00 -10.64 34.46
C THR A 406 1.80 -9.23 33.92
N GLY A 407 2.05 -8.18 34.71
CA GLY A 407 1.82 -6.80 34.23
C GLY A 407 2.59 -6.45 32.94
N PRO A 408 2.12 -5.47 32.14
CA PRO A 408 2.66 -5.15 30.80
C PRO A 408 4.17 -4.89 30.77
N ARG A 409 4.76 -4.30 31.83
CA ARG A 409 6.21 -4.08 31.97
C ARG A 409 7.01 -5.39 31.99
N ALA A 410 6.49 -6.46 32.58
CA ALA A 410 7.18 -7.76 32.62
C ALA A 410 7.21 -8.41 31.23
N GLN A 411 6.11 -8.31 30.50
CA GLN A 411 5.93 -8.89 29.18
C GLN A 411 6.73 -8.13 28.12
N ALA A 412 6.74 -6.80 28.20
CA ALA A 412 7.60 -5.97 27.36
C ALA A 412 9.08 -6.33 27.56
N ARG A 413 9.52 -6.62 28.80
CA ARG A 413 10.88 -7.09 29.06
C ARG A 413 11.19 -8.44 28.41
N GLN A 414 10.25 -9.39 28.47
CA GLN A 414 10.41 -10.69 27.81
C GLN A 414 10.43 -10.54 26.28
N LEU A 415 9.51 -9.78 25.70
CA LEU A 415 9.49 -9.48 24.27
C LEU A 415 10.80 -8.81 23.80
N LEU A 416 11.30 -7.82 24.54
CA LEU A 416 12.58 -7.17 24.25
C LEU A 416 13.77 -8.14 24.33
N ALA A 417 13.77 -9.04 25.31
CA ALA A 417 14.81 -10.07 25.43
C ALA A 417 14.78 -10.99 24.20
N THR A 418 13.60 -11.51 23.83
CA THR A 418 13.41 -12.33 22.64
C THR A 418 13.83 -11.60 21.37
N ALA A 419 13.45 -10.33 21.17
CA ALA A 419 13.83 -9.56 19.99
C ALA A 419 15.36 -9.37 19.89
N ARG A 420 16.05 -9.23 21.02
CA ARG A 420 17.53 -9.17 21.07
C ARG A 420 18.18 -10.52 20.76
N GLU A 421 17.61 -11.61 21.26
CA GLU A 421 18.09 -12.96 20.93
C GLU A 421 17.96 -13.24 19.43
N VAL A 422 16.81 -12.90 18.83
CA VAL A 422 16.63 -13.02 17.37
C VAL A 422 17.62 -12.13 16.63
N THR A 423 17.78 -10.86 17.05
CA THR A 423 18.76 -9.94 16.44
C THR A 423 20.18 -10.53 16.47
N ALA A 424 20.58 -11.15 17.58
CA ALA A 424 21.88 -11.82 17.70
C ALA A 424 21.97 -13.05 16.77
N ALA A 425 20.94 -13.89 16.72
CA ALA A 425 20.89 -15.06 15.84
C ALA A 425 20.96 -14.68 14.35
N LEU A 426 20.36 -13.55 13.95
CA LEU A 426 20.47 -13.02 12.60
C LEU A 426 21.89 -12.55 12.28
N ALA A 427 22.57 -11.90 13.23
CA ALA A 427 23.95 -11.43 13.04
C ALA A 427 24.96 -12.59 12.88
N ASP A 428 24.70 -13.73 13.53
CA ASP A 428 25.55 -14.93 13.46
C ASP A 428 25.32 -15.78 12.20
N THR A 429 24.31 -15.44 11.38
CA THR A 429 23.99 -16.16 10.14
C THR A 429 24.58 -15.42 8.93
N PRO A 430 25.56 -16.00 8.21
CA PRO A 430 26.18 -15.31 7.07
C PRO A 430 25.19 -15.03 5.94
N ALA A 431 25.28 -13.83 5.34
CA ALA A 431 24.52 -13.46 4.16
C ALA A 431 24.99 -14.27 2.94
N SER A 432 24.37 -15.43 2.72
CA SER A 432 24.58 -16.27 1.53
C SER A 432 23.66 -15.90 0.40
#